data_AF-A0A9E2YL74-F1
#
_entry.id   AF-A0A9E2YL74-F1
#
_cell.length_a   1.000
_cell.length_b   1.000
_cell.length_c   1.000
_cell.angle_alpha   90.00
_cell.angle_beta   90.00
_cell.angle_gamma   90.00
#
_symmetry.space_group_name_H-M   'P 1'
#
loop_
_entity.id
_entity.type
_entity.pdbx_description
1 polymer ?
#
loop_
_entity_poly.entity_id
_entity_poly.type
_entity_poly.pdbx_seq_one_letter_code
_entity_poly.pdbx_strand_id
1 'polypeptide(L)'
;MTVPTGQRFKNESRRKNVQRESLMLNTVATVVVVVLGLHIVVKFAFFALPYRRRRAMLDKQYGDKPSATTTSDRYVMAFTVGIAVLVLCRGIDSVSFLGGLWIGATLIQLYFHQFHRPVPPQRAAPPQTSPLKEMSYAIQDAPWRPWPQVLTLSVLVVLSLLLMIVKSAAVH
;
A
#
# COMPACT_ATOMS: atom_id res chain seq x y z
N MET A 1 36.15 -22.16 -34.18
CA MET A 1 35.49 -23.01 -33.16
C MET A 1 33.98 -22.91 -33.34
N THR A 2 33.36 -23.92 -33.92
CA THR A 2 31.90 -24.01 -34.14
C THR A 2 31.24 -24.60 -32.90
N VAL A 3 30.33 -23.85 -32.27
CA VAL A 3 29.53 -24.36 -31.14
C VAL A 3 28.71 -25.56 -31.62
N PRO A 4 28.79 -26.73 -30.95
CA PRO A 4 28.05 -27.91 -31.36
C PRO A 4 26.54 -27.63 -31.38
N THR A 5 25.85 -28.08 -32.41
CA THR A 5 24.45 -27.72 -32.73
C THR A 5 23.49 -27.92 -31.56
N GLY A 6 23.71 -28.95 -30.73
CA GLY A 6 22.94 -29.19 -29.50
C GLY A 6 23.13 -28.15 -28.39
N GLN A 7 24.31 -27.55 -28.25
CA GLN A 7 24.52 -26.44 -27.32
C GLN A 7 23.83 -25.15 -27.80
N ARG A 8 23.73 -24.93 -29.11
CA ARG A 8 23.05 -23.78 -29.70
C ARG A 8 21.55 -23.80 -29.37
N PHE A 9 20.88 -24.94 -29.56
CA PHE A 9 19.46 -25.11 -29.22
C PHE A 9 19.19 -24.94 -27.72
N LYS A 10 20.04 -25.51 -26.84
CA LYS A 10 19.90 -25.37 -25.38
C LYS A 10 20.05 -23.91 -24.94
N ASN A 11 21.00 -23.17 -25.52
CA ASN A 11 21.21 -21.76 -25.21
C ASN A 11 20.05 -20.88 -25.68
N GLU A 12 19.47 -21.18 -26.84
CA GLU A 12 18.34 -20.42 -27.38
C GLU A 12 17.05 -20.66 -26.57
N SER A 13 16.79 -21.92 -26.19
CA SER A 13 15.66 -22.28 -25.31
C SER A 13 15.78 -21.60 -23.93
N ARG A 14 16.99 -21.59 -23.34
CA ARG A 14 17.26 -20.91 -22.06
C ARG A 14 17.03 -19.39 -22.16
N ARG A 15 17.47 -18.75 -23.25
CA ARG A 15 17.23 -17.31 -23.46
C ARG A 15 15.75 -17.00 -23.59
N LYS A 16 15.00 -17.79 -24.37
CA LYS A 16 13.55 -17.62 -24.54
C LYS A 16 12.81 -17.76 -23.20
N ASN A 17 13.20 -18.72 -22.35
CA ASN A 17 12.61 -18.88 -21.03
C ASN A 17 12.90 -17.68 -20.10
N VAL A 18 14.15 -17.23 -20.00
CA VAL A 18 14.52 -16.06 -19.20
C VAL A 18 13.82 -14.78 -19.68
N GLN A 19 13.70 -14.60 -21.00
CA GLN A 19 12.98 -13.48 -21.58
C GLN A 19 11.48 -13.53 -21.26
N ARG A 20 10.87 -14.73 -21.30
CA ARG A 20 9.47 -14.92 -20.94
C ARG A 20 9.23 -14.67 -19.45
N GLU A 21 10.10 -15.19 -18.59
CA GLU A 21 10.05 -14.98 -17.13
C GLU A 21 10.18 -13.50 -16.78
N SER A 22 11.15 -12.79 -17.36
CA SER A 22 11.32 -11.35 -17.11
C SER A 22 10.15 -10.52 -17.62
N LEU A 23 9.58 -10.86 -18.79
CA LEU A 23 8.37 -10.21 -19.30
C LEU A 23 7.18 -10.43 -18.35
N MET A 24 6.94 -11.67 -17.93
CA MET A 24 5.85 -12.00 -17.01
C MET A 24 6.00 -11.29 -15.66
N LEU A 25 7.21 -11.30 -15.08
CA LEU A 25 7.51 -10.61 -13.83
C LEU A 25 7.23 -9.10 -13.95
N ASN A 26 7.63 -8.50 -15.07
CA ASN A 26 7.40 -7.09 -15.34
C ASN A 26 5.89 -6.78 -15.44
N THR A 27 5.13 -7.57 -16.18
CA THR A 27 3.68 -7.39 -16.29
C THR A 27 2.99 -7.52 -14.94
N VAL A 28 3.28 -8.58 -14.19
CA VAL A 28 2.66 -8.83 -12.88
C VAL A 28 2.98 -7.70 -11.91
N ALA A 29 4.25 -7.32 -11.76
CA ALA A 29 4.64 -6.24 -10.86
C ALA A 29 4.01 -4.90 -11.26
N THR A 30 3.91 -4.60 -12.56
CA THR A 30 3.25 -3.37 -13.03
C THR A 30 1.76 -3.35 -12.69
N VAL A 31 1.02 -4.43 -12.99
CA VAL A 31 -0.41 -4.54 -12.66
C VAL A 31 -0.63 -4.39 -11.16
N VAL A 32 0.16 -5.11 -10.36
CA VAL A 32 0.06 -5.06 -8.90
C VAL A 32 0.31 -3.66 -8.36
N VAL A 33 1.37 -2.97 -8.80
CA VAL A 33 1.68 -1.61 -8.33
C VAL A 33 0.60 -0.61 -8.74
N VAL A 34 0.03 -0.72 -9.95
CA VAL A 34 -1.08 0.14 -10.39
C VAL A 34 -2.30 -0.06 -9.51
N VAL A 35 -2.69 -1.31 -9.28
CA VAL A 35 -3.84 -1.64 -8.43
C VAL A 35 -3.62 -1.14 -7.01
N LEU A 36 -2.41 -1.29 -6.45
CA LEU A 36 -2.07 -0.77 -5.13
C LEU A 36 -2.09 0.76 -5.07
N GLY A 37 -1.55 1.44 -6.09
CA GLY A 37 -1.60 2.89 -6.21
C GLY A 37 -3.03 3.41 -6.24
N LEU A 38 -3.88 2.82 -7.07
CA LEU A 38 -5.30 3.18 -7.12
C LEU A 38 -6.01 2.87 -5.80
N HIS A 39 -5.72 1.72 -5.18
CA HIS A 39 -6.28 1.34 -3.89
C HIS A 39 -5.97 2.37 -2.79
N ILE A 40 -4.77 2.94 -2.77
CA ILE A 40 -4.39 4.00 -1.81
C ILE A 40 -5.32 5.21 -1.94
N VAL A 41 -5.54 5.69 -3.16
CA VAL A 41 -6.41 6.86 -3.42
C VAL A 41 -7.86 6.56 -3.02
N VAL A 42 -8.37 5.40 -3.44
CA VAL A 42 -9.76 4.98 -3.16
C VAL A 42 -10.01 4.81 -1.66
N LYS A 43 -9.01 4.37 -0.89
CA LYS A 43 -9.15 4.18 0.56
C LYS A 43 -9.54 5.48 1.29
N PHE A 44 -9.12 6.64 0.79
CA PHE A 44 -9.49 7.93 1.38
C PHE A 44 -10.90 8.38 1.04
N ALA A 45 -11.51 7.85 -0.03
CA ALA A 45 -12.92 8.12 -0.34
C ALA A 45 -13.87 7.63 0.78
N PHE A 46 -13.44 6.65 1.59
CA PHE A 46 -14.18 6.20 2.77
C PHE A 46 -14.48 7.33 3.76
N PHE A 47 -13.60 8.33 3.87
CA PHE A 47 -13.80 9.46 4.79
C PHE A 47 -14.87 10.45 4.33
N ALA A 48 -15.32 10.37 3.07
CA ALA A 48 -16.47 11.13 2.58
C ALA A 48 -17.82 10.61 3.13
N LEU A 49 -17.86 9.40 3.71
CA LEU A 49 -19.08 8.87 4.31
C LEU A 49 -19.47 9.67 5.56
N PRO A 50 -20.77 9.87 5.86
CA PRO A 50 -21.20 10.56 7.07
C PRO A 50 -20.68 9.88 8.34
N TYR A 51 -20.36 10.69 9.37
CA TYR A 51 -19.83 10.21 10.67
C TYR A 51 -20.60 9.00 11.22
N ARG A 52 -21.94 9.06 11.24
CA ARG A 52 -22.79 7.98 11.76
C ARG A 52 -22.55 6.64 11.07
N ARG A 53 -22.36 6.63 9.74
CA ARG A 53 -22.10 5.39 8.99
C ARG A 53 -20.71 4.84 9.28
N ARG A 54 -19.69 5.71 9.28
CA ARG A 54 -18.32 5.29 9.63
C ARG A 54 -18.26 4.72 11.05
N ARG A 55 -18.97 5.37 11.97
CA ARG A 55 -19.10 4.95 13.37
C ARG A 55 -19.74 3.58 13.51
N ALA A 56 -20.91 3.37 12.90
CA ALA A 56 -21.61 2.08 12.94
C ALA A 56 -20.78 0.94 12.33
N MET A 57 -20.05 1.21 11.24
CA MET A 57 -19.14 0.22 10.65
C MET A 57 -17.99 -0.12 11.58
N LEU A 58 -17.40 0.88 12.23
CA LEU A 58 -16.33 0.67 13.22
C LEU A 58 -16.84 -0.14 14.42
N ASP A 59 -18.05 0.14 14.88
CA ASP A 59 -18.68 -0.58 15.99
C ASP A 59 -18.96 -2.02 15.66
N LYS A 60 -19.40 -2.30 14.43
CA LYS A 60 -19.57 -3.67 13.95
C LYS A 60 -18.23 -4.43 13.89
N GLN A 61 -17.14 -3.75 13.57
CA GLN A 61 -15.81 -4.38 13.48
C GLN A 61 -15.22 -4.70 14.86
N TYR A 62 -15.37 -3.79 15.83
CA TYR A 62 -14.85 -4.00 17.18
C TYR A 62 -15.80 -4.84 18.05
N GLY A 63 -17.12 -4.63 17.95
CA GLY A 63 -18.09 -5.19 18.89
C GLY A 63 -17.63 -4.98 20.34
N ASP A 64 -17.72 -6.05 21.14
CA ASP A 64 -17.25 -6.07 22.53
C ASP A 64 -15.74 -6.36 22.67
N LYS A 65 -14.99 -6.39 21.57
CA LYS A 65 -13.57 -6.76 21.56
C LYS A 65 -12.67 -5.53 21.68
N PRO A 66 -11.49 -5.68 22.30
CA PRO A 66 -10.47 -4.63 22.33
C PRO A 66 -9.71 -4.48 20.99
N SER A 67 -9.78 -5.46 20.09
CA SER A 67 -9.13 -5.44 18.77
C SER A 67 -10.04 -6.02 17.69
N ALA A 68 -10.02 -5.39 16.51
CA ALA A 68 -10.80 -5.81 15.33
C ALA A 68 -9.93 -6.36 14.19
N THR A 69 -8.63 -6.05 14.17
CA THR A 69 -7.81 -6.19 12.95
C THR A 69 -6.68 -7.21 13.05
N THR A 70 -6.39 -7.77 14.23
CA THR A 70 -5.18 -8.60 14.47
C THR A 70 -4.95 -9.70 13.44
N THR A 71 -5.99 -10.42 13.02
CA THR A 71 -5.88 -11.45 11.98
C THR A 71 -5.61 -10.84 10.60
N SER A 72 -6.33 -9.78 10.26
CA SER A 72 -6.12 -9.03 9.00
C SER A 72 -4.70 -8.46 8.93
N ASP A 73 -4.18 -7.94 10.04
CA ASP A 73 -2.86 -7.32 10.11
C ASP A 73 -1.75 -8.33 9.77
N ARG A 74 -1.90 -9.59 10.18
CA ARG A 74 -0.96 -10.67 9.80
C ARG A 74 -0.97 -10.96 8.30
N TYR A 75 -2.16 -11.03 7.69
CA TYR A 75 -2.27 -11.26 6.25
C TYR A 75 -1.75 -10.07 5.44
N VAL A 76 -2.06 -8.84 5.87
CA VAL A 76 -1.55 -7.62 5.22
C VAL A 76 -0.04 -7.52 5.37
N MET A 77 0.52 -7.91 6.51
CA MET A 77 1.97 -7.96 6.71
C MET A 77 2.63 -8.97 5.74
N ALA A 78 2.12 -10.21 5.70
CA ALA A 78 2.63 -11.23 4.79
C ALA A 78 2.54 -10.79 3.32
N PHE A 79 1.41 -10.18 2.93
CA PHE A 79 1.21 -9.61 1.60
C PHE A 79 2.22 -8.49 1.30
N THR A 80 2.43 -7.56 2.24
CA THR A 80 3.39 -6.45 2.08
C THR A 80 4.82 -6.96 1.88
N VAL A 81 5.23 -7.97 2.65
CA VAL A 81 6.53 -8.64 2.46
C VAL A 81 6.62 -9.30 1.09
N GLY A 82 5.56 -9.98 0.64
CA GLY A 82 5.48 -10.55 -0.71
C GLY A 82 5.66 -9.52 -1.81
N ILE A 83 5.04 -8.34 -1.68
CA ILE A 83 5.23 -7.22 -2.62
C ILE A 83 6.67 -6.72 -2.61
N ALA A 84 7.27 -6.53 -1.42
CA ALA A 84 8.66 -6.09 -1.30
C ALA A 84 9.62 -7.07 -2.01
N VAL A 85 9.44 -8.38 -1.80
CA VAL A 85 10.22 -9.41 -2.50
C VAL A 85 9.99 -9.36 -4.01
N LEU A 86 8.73 -9.23 -4.46
CA LEU A 86 8.39 -9.14 -5.88
C LEU A 86 9.10 -7.96 -6.58
N VAL A 87 9.08 -6.78 -5.97
CA VAL A 87 9.72 -5.59 -6.57
C VAL A 87 11.24 -5.64 -6.51
N LEU A 88 11.82 -6.30 -5.50
CA LEU A 88 13.26 -6.57 -5.44
C LEU A 88 13.69 -7.57 -6.51
N CYS A 89 12.93 -8.65 -6.72
CA CYS A 89 13.17 -9.61 -7.81
C CYS A 89 13.05 -8.95 -9.19
N ARG A 90 12.23 -7.90 -9.34
CA ARG A 90 12.15 -7.08 -10.56
C ARG A 90 13.42 -6.24 -10.79
N GLY A 91 14.28 -6.10 -9.79
CA GLY A 91 15.52 -5.30 -9.89
C GLY A 91 15.29 -3.81 -9.66
N ILE A 92 14.41 -3.45 -8.72
CA ILE A 92 14.28 -2.04 -8.31
C ILE A 92 15.62 -1.50 -7.77
N ASP A 93 15.92 -0.25 -8.11
CA ASP A 93 17.08 0.46 -7.57
C ASP A 93 16.95 0.61 -6.03
N SER A 94 18.03 0.31 -5.31
CA SER A 94 18.03 0.26 -3.85
C SER A 94 17.84 1.64 -3.21
N VAL A 95 18.37 2.69 -3.83
CA VAL A 95 18.20 4.08 -3.37
C VAL A 95 16.73 4.49 -3.48
N SER A 96 16.11 4.18 -4.63
CA SER A 96 14.69 4.44 -4.87
C SER A 96 13.79 3.65 -3.91
N PHE A 97 14.13 2.39 -3.64
CA PHE A 97 13.38 1.54 -2.71
C PHE A 97 13.48 2.04 -1.26
N LEU A 98 14.69 2.34 -0.77
CA LEU A 98 14.90 2.87 0.57
C LEU A 98 14.26 4.26 0.75
N GLY A 99 14.37 5.12 -0.27
CA GLY A 99 13.70 6.42 -0.28
C GLY A 99 12.18 6.28 -0.16
N GLY A 100 11.58 5.38 -0.94
CA GLY A 100 10.15 5.08 -0.85
C GLY A 100 9.71 4.56 0.52
N LEU A 101 10.49 3.65 1.11
CA LEU A 101 10.23 3.13 2.47
C LEU A 101 10.28 4.24 3.52
N TRP A 102 11.30 5.09 3.49
CA TRP A 102 11.46 6.19 4.44
C TRP A 102 10.32 7.22 4.31
N ILE A 103 9.97 7.62 3.08
CA ILE A 103 8.84 8.53 2.82
C ILE A 103 7.54 7.92 3.35
N GLY A 104 7.26 6.66 3.04
CA GLY A 104 6.06 5.97 3.50
C GLY A 104 5.97 5.87 5.03
N ALA A 105 7.06 5.46 5.69
CA ALA A 105 7.16 5.35 7.14
C ALA A 105 6.97 6.72 7.82
N THR A 106 7.54 7.78 7.25
CA THR A 106 7.42 9.14 7.79
C THR A 106 5.99 9.65 7.65
N LEU A 107 5.36 9.46 6.49
CA LEU A 107 3.98 9.91 6.25
C LEU A 107 2.99 9.22 7.18
N ILE A 108 3.13 7.90 7.43
CA ILE A 108 2.23 7.19 8.34
C ILE A 108 2.44 7.62 9.81
N GLN A 109 3.68 7.89 10.23
CA GLN A 109 3.97 8.44 11.55
C GLN A 109 3.32 9.82 11.73
N LEU A 110 3.54 10.72 10.78
CA LEU A 110 2.96 12.07 10.81
C LEU A 110 1.42 12.02 10.77
N TYR A 111 0.84 11.10 10.02
CA TYR A 111 -0.60 10.87 9.97
C TYR A 111 -1.15 10.55 11.37
N PHE A 112 -0.56 9.58 12.07
CA PHE A 112 -1.03 9.19 13.40
C PHE A 112 -0.83 10.29 14.45
N HIS A 113 0.24 11.09 14.34
CA HIS A 113 0.49 12.20 15.26
C HIS A 113 -0.62 13.27 15.24
N GLN A 114 -1.37 13.38 14.14
CA GLN A 114 -2.49 14.33 14.07
C GLN A 114 -3.67 13.95 14.96
N PHE A 115 -3.70 12.73 15.49
CA PHE A 115 -4.79 12.22 16.34
C PHE A 115 -4.48 12.26 17.84
N HIS A 116 -3.49 13.06 18.28
CA HIS A 116 -3.15 13.23 19.69
C HIS A 116 -4.24 13.91 20.54
N ARG A 117 -5.16 14.67 19.93
CA ARG A 117 -6.18 15.40 20.71
C ARG A 117 -7.26 14.43 21.21
N PRO A 118 -7.67 14.55 22.49
CA PRO A 118 -8.67 13.67 23.07
C PRO A 118 -10.01 13.78 22.36
N VAL A 119 -10.72 12.66 22.31
CA VAL A 119 -12.09 12.58 21.76
C VAL A 119 -13.06 12.97 22.88
N PRO A 120 -14.11 13.77 22.62
CA PRO A 120 -15.13 14.09 23.62
C PRO A 120 -15.77 12.82 24.21
N PRO A 121 -16.14 12.81 25.51
CA PRO A 121 -16.66 11.61 26.18
C PRO A 121 -17.84 10.94 25.47
N GLN A 122 -18.71 11.72 24.83
CA GLN A 122 -19.90 11.23 24.13
C GLN A 122 -19.58 10.49 22.82
N ARG A 123 -18.33 10.62 22.32
CA ARG A 123 -17.85 10.00 21.08
C ARG A 123 -16.66 9.08 21.30
N ALA A 124 -16.24 8.90 22.56
CA ALA A 124 -15.12 8.08 22.94
C ALA A 124 -15.37 6.59 22.67
N ALA A 125 -14.30 5.79 22.74
CA ALA A 125 -14.39 4.34 22.63
C ALA A 125 -15.22 3.75 23.78
N PRO A 126 -16.27 2.95 23.51
CA PRO A 126 -16.94 2.20 24.54
C PRO A 126 -15.97 1.16 25.11
N PRO A 127 -16.04 0.92 26.43
CA PRO A 127 -15.34 -0.20 27.06
C PRO A 127 -15.68 -1.53 26.37
N GLN A 128 -14.77 -2.50 26.31
CA GLN A 128 -13.36 -2.43 26.74
C GLN A 128 -12.52 -1.65 25.71
N THR A 129 -11.66 -0.74 26.19
CA THR A 129 -10.82 0.09 25.33
C THR A 129 -9.43 -0.53 25.14
N SER A 130 -8.79 -0.18 24.04
CA SER A 130 -7.38 -0.45 23.77
C SER A 130 -6.81 0.77 23.05
N PRO A 131 -5.49 0.98 23.05
CA PRO A 131 -4.89 2.10 22.31
C PRO A 131 -5.28 2.11 20.83
N LEU A 132 -5.38 0.94 20.20
CA LEU A 132 -5.80 0.82 18.80
C LEU A 132 -7.28 1.18 18.59
N LYS A 133 -8.15 0.75 19.51
CA LYS A 133 -9.58 1.09 19.48
C LYS A 133 -9.79 2.58 19.68
N GLU A 134 -9.12 3.18 20.66
CA GLU A 134 -9.17 4.63 20.92
C GLU A 134 -8.67 5.44 19.72
N MET A 135 -7.54 5.05 19.13
CA MET A 135 -7.00 5.69 17.93
C MET A 135 -7.98 5.58 16.76
N SER A 136 -8.58 4.40 16.55
CA SER A 136 -9.57 4.18 15.48
C SER A 136 -10.78 5.10 15.64
N TYR A 137 -11.20 5.35 16.88
CA TYR A 137 -12.31 6.26 17.19
C TYR A 137 -11.93 7.72 16.97
N ALA A 138 -10.73 8.12 17.39
CA ALA A 138 -10.20 9.46 17.13
C ALA A 138 -10.11 9.76 15.63
N ILE A 139 -9.71 8.76 14.82
CA ILE A 139 -9.71 8.85 13.36
C ILE A 139 -11.12 9.07 12.82
N GLN A 140 -12.14 8.37 13.32
CA GLN A 140 -13.50 8.54 12.82
C GLN A 140 -14.16 9.85 13.25
N ASP A 141 -13.83 10.37 14.43
CA ASP A 141 -14.33 11.66 14.94
C ASP A 141 -13.84 12.83 14.07
N ALA A 142 -12.55 12.86 13.72
CA ALA A 142 -11.96 13.96 12.97
C ALA A 142 -11.01 13.48 11.85
N PRO A 143 -11.50 12.76 10.83
CA PRO A 143 -10.67 12.13 9.80
C PRO A 143 -9.90 13.12 8.91
N TRP A 144 -10.28 14.40 8.93
CA TRP A 144 -9.64 15.46 8.17
C TRP A 144 -8.38 16.02 8.84
N ARG A 145 -8.07 15.68 10.10
CA ARG A 145 -6.87 16.21 10.78
C ARG A 145 -5.57 15.98 9.99
N PRO A 146 -5.31 14.79 9.42
CA PRO A 146 -4.11 14.55 8.62
C PRO A 146 -4.26 14.92 7.14
N TRP A 147 -5.08 15.92 6.79
CA TRP A 147 -5.26 16.33 5.40
C TRP A 147 -3.94 16.66 4.68
N PRO A 148 -2.89 17.26 5.29
CA PRO A 148 -1.63 17.52 4.59
C PRO A 148 -0.92 16.22 4.19
N GLN A 149 -0.92 15.22 5.07
CA GLN A 149 -0.29 13.92 4.81
C GLN A 149 -1.06 13.14 3.74
N VAL A 150 -2.40 13.18 3.80
CA VAL A 150 -3.26 12.54 2.78
C VAL A 150 -3.08 13.20 1.42
N LEU A 151 -3.03 14.54 1.36
CA LEU A 151 -2.79 15.27 0.12
C LEU A 151 -1.41 14.95 -0.45
N THR A 152 -0.37 14.98 0.40
CA THR A 152 1.01 14.67 0.00
C THR A 152 1.10 13.26 -0.59
N LEU A 153 0.55 12.27 0.10
CA LEU A 153 0.52 10.89 -0.38
C LEU A 153 -0.23 10.78 -1.71
N SER A 154 -1.38 11.45 -1.84
CA SER A 154 -2.20 11.42 -3.07
C SER A 154 -1.46 12.02 -4.25
N VAL A 155 -0.79 13.17 -4.07
CA VAL A 155 0.03 13.81 -5.11
C VAL A 155 1.18 12.91 -5.54
N LEU A 156 1.89 12.29 -4.58
CA LEU A 156 2.99 11.37 -4.89
C LEU A 156 2.52 10.15 -5.68
N VAL A 157 1.36 9.58 -5.33
CA VAL A 157 0.77 8.44 -6.05
C VAL A 157 0.35 8.85 -7.46
N VAL A 158 -0.39 9.95 -7.62
CA VAL A 158 -0.84 10.44 -8.93
C VAL A 158 0.35 10.76 -9.82
N LEU A 159 1.35 11.48 -9.30
CA LEU A 159 2.57 11.79 -10.05
C LEU A 159 3.31 10.52 -10.48
N SER A 160 3.46 9.53 -9.59
CA SER A 160 4.12 8.26 -9.91
C SER A 160 3.38 7.48 -11.01
N LEU A 161 2.04 7.46 -10.95
CA LEU A 161 1.22 6.83 -11.98
C LEU A 161 1.34 7.56 -13.33
N LEU A 162 1.31 8.89 -13.34
CA LEU A 162 1.49 9.71 -14.54
C LEU A 162 2.86 9.49 -15.17
N LEU A 163 3.94 9.51 -14.38
CA LEU A 163 5.29 9.22 -14.85
C LEU A 163 5.39 7.82 -15.45
N MET A 164 4.70 6.85 -14.86
CA MET A 164 4.66 5.49 -15.39
C MET A 164 3.93 5.43 -16.75
N ILE A 165 2.79 6.12 -16.89
CA ILE A 165 2.04 6.21 -18.15
C ILE A 165 2.88 6.89 -19.24
N VAL A 166 3.49 8.04 -18.94
CA VAL A 166 4.34 8.78 -19.87
C VAL A 166 5.52 7.93 -20.31
N LYS A 167 6.18 7.24 -19.38
CA LYS A 167 7.28 6.32 -19.70
C LYS A 167 6.83 5.17 -20.59
N SER A 168 5.65 4.60 -20.34
CA SER A 168 5.08 3.56 -21.20
C SER A 168 4.72 4.06 -22.60
N ALA A 169 4.27 5.31 -22.72
CA ALA A 169 3.95 5.93 -24.01
C ALA A 169 5.20 6.28 -24.82
N ALA A 170 6.32 6.64 -24.19
CA ALA A 170 7.57 6.98 -24.86
C ALA A 170 8.39 5.76 -25.34
N VAL A 171 7.99 4.55 -24.94
CA VAL A 171 8.63 3.29 -25.35
C VAL A 171 7.93 2.64 -26.56
N HIS A 172 6.77 3.19 -26.96
CA HIS A 172 6.06 2.87 -28.19
C HIS A 172 6.25 3.98 -29.23
#